data_AF-A0A1H3GI74-F1
#
_entry.id   AF-A0A1H3GI74-F1
#
_cell.length_a   1.000
_cell.length_b   1.000
_cell.length_c   1.000
_cell.angle_alpha   90.00
_cell.angle_beta   90.00
_cell.angle_gamma   90.00
#
_symmetry.space_group_name_H-M   'P 1'
#
loop_
_entity.id
_entity.type
_entity.pdbx_description
1 polymer ?
#
loop_
_entity_poly.entity_id
_entity_poly.type
_entity_poly.pdbx_seq_one_letter_code
_entity_poly.pdbx_strand_id
1 'polypeptide(L)'
;MRRIVLPMLAAGLLTACAVGPDYLRPVIETPEKWRVDYPQAAAVANVGWWAEFGDPALNALIETALHENRDIQAAAARVDQFIGALQTTRAQFYPQIGYNADASRNRATERGLTPLPPGTDPYYALYRGALNASWQIDLFGRIRRQSEAAQALVFASEQGRRGVILSVVTSVAASYIGLRALDRQLEIVRASAANYANTLRIFELRYQGGVVSQVELSQALSQYQLALSAIPSIEQQIVAQENLISILLGRNPTSIPRGSTIDELIAPAVPPDLPSTLLERRPDIVQAEQNLVAANANVGVAKSFYYPTITLTGLLGSASTAFGNFLTGPASTWSVAAGLAGPIFTFGAIEGQVKTAEAAQQEALAFYQAIILNAFRETNDALIGAVKRREEAEAQAKRAMALKEYARLSRLKFDNGYADYIEVLYSENELFNAELTAVRSKAARYTELVNVYKATGGGWIDEAEKLAPKPRFMTVKPVREDSLPEDK
;
A
#
# COMPACT_ATOMS: atom_id res chain seq x y z
N MET A 1 -39.25 -48.21 -0.60
CA MET A 1 -38.01 -47.53 -1.07
C MET A 1 -38.21 -46.53 -2.22
N ARG A 2 -39.18 -46.72 -3.13
CA ARG A 2 -39.44 -45.79 -4.26
C ARG A 2 -40.12 -44.45 -3.94
N ARG A 3 -40.59 -44.23 -2.69
CA ARG A 3 -41.29 -43.00 -2.25
C ARG A 3 -40.39 -41.96 -1.57
N ILE A 4 -39.10 -42.27 -1.33
CA ILE A 4 -38.12 -41.36 -0.71
C ILE A 4 -37.23 -40.67 -1.76
N VAL A 5 -37.20 -41.18 -2.99
CA VAL A 5 -36.35 -40.64 -4.07
C VAL A 5 -36.94 -39.34 -4.68
N LEU A 6 -38.26 -39.17 -4.65
CA LEU A 6 -38.93 -37.97 -5.19
C LEU A 6 -38.65 -36.67 -4.40
N PRO A 7 -38.68 -36.63 -3.04
CA PRO A 7 -38.28 -35.43 -2.31
C PRO A 7 -36.77 -35.16 -2.40
N MET A 8 -35.94 -36.17 -2.66
CA MET A 8 -34.48 -36.03 -2.83
C MET A 8 -34.12 -35.40 -4.18
N LEU A 9 -34.91 -35.68 -5.24
CA LEU A 9 -34.74 -35.06 -6.56
C LEU A 9 -35.27 -33.61 -6.60
N ALA A 10 -36.34 -33.30 -5.86
CA ALA A 10 -36.84 -31.93 -5.70
C ALA A 10 -35.90 -31.04 -4.85
N ALA A 11 -35.17 -31.62 -3.89
CA ALA A 11 -34.12 -30.91 -3.15
C ALA A 11 -32.89 -30.58 -4.00
N GLY A 12 -32.63 -31.32 -5.09
CA GLY A 12 -31.53 -31.05 -6.03
C GLY A 12 -31.78 -29.89 -7.01
N LEU A 13 -33.05 -29.49 -7.21
CA LEU A 13 -33.45 -28.35 -8.06
C LEU A 13 -33.49 -27.01 -7.30
N LEU A 14 -33.31 -27.03 -5.97
CA LEU A 14 -32.97 -25.84 -5.20
C LEU A 14 -31.45 -25.61 -5.26
N THR A 15 -30.91 -25.47 -6.48
CA THR A 15 -29.72 -24.63 -6.66
C THR A 15 -30.17 -23.21 -6.35
N ALA A 16 -30.24 -22.92 -5.06
CA ALA A 16 -30.66 -21.66 -4.49
C ALA A 16 -29.84 -20.52 -5.14
N CYS A 17 -30.42 -19.79 -6.09
CA CYS A 17 -29.74 -18.64 -6.70
C CYS A 17 -29.48 -17.59 -5.62
N ALA A 18 -28.23 -17.13 -5.52
CA ALA A 18 -27.91 -16.03 -4.63
C ALA A 18 -28.55 -14.75 -5.18
N VAL A 19 -29.38 -14.09 -4.37
CA VAL A 19 -30.06 -12.85 -4.78
C VAL A 19 -29.03 -11.73 -4.96
N GLY A 20 -29.24 -10.88 -5.96
CA GLY A 20 -28.40 -9.73 -6.26
C GLY A 20 -27.69 -9.81 -7.61
N PRO A 21 -27.08 -8.71 -8.07
CA PRO A 21 -26.35 -8.68 -9.33
C PRO A 21 -25.03 -9.46 -9.21
N ASP A 22 -24.67 -10.20 -10.25
CA ASP A 22 -23.32 -10.73 -10.40
C ASP A 22 -22.39 -9.62 -10.89
N TYR A 23 -21.14 -9.66 -10.43
CA TYR A 23 -20.15 -8.67 -10.82
C TYR A 23 -19.79 -8.84 -12.30
N LEU A 24 -19.83 -7.73 -13.03
CA LEU A 24 -19.33 -7.62 -14.39
C LEU A 24 -18.27 -6.52 -14.40
N ARG A 25 -17.07 -6.86 -14.88
CA ARG A 25 -15.98 -5.89 -15.00
C ARG A 25 -16.41 -4.78 -15.97
N PRO A 26 -16.36 -3.50 -15.58
CA PRO A 26 -16.65 -2.40 -16.49
C PRO A 26 -15.66 -2.35 -17.65
N VAL A 27 -16.14 -2.07 -18.85
CA VAL A 27 -15.26 -1.79 -20.01
C VAL A 27 -14.61 -0.42 -19.79
N ILE A 28 -13.29 -0.38 -19.91
CA ILE A 28 -12.49 0.83 -19.76
C ILE A 28 -11.86 1.15 -21.10
N GLU A 29 -12.09 2.37 -21.59
CA GLU A 29 -11.40 2.85 -22.78
C GLU A 29 -9.94 3.17 -22.42
N THR A 30 -9.02 2.34 -22.92
CA THR A 30 -7.58 2.55 -22.74
C THR A 30 -6.98 3.23 -23.97
N PRO A 31 -6.08 4.22 -23.82
CA PRO A 31 -5.34 4.77 -24.95
C PRO A 31 -4.50 3.68 -25.64
N GLU A 32 -4.51 3.67 -26.97
CA GLU A 32 -3.77 2.70 -27.79
C GLU A 32 -2.24 2.92 -27.74
N LYS A 33 -1.79 4.16 -27.49
CA LYS A 33 -0.36 4.53 -27.48
C LYS A 33 -0.06 5.57 -26.41
N TRP A 34 1.14 5.51 -25.87
CA TRP A 34 1.71 6.56 -25.02
C TRP A 34 2.14 7.76 -25.86
N ARG A 35 2.25 8.93 -25.22
CA ARG A 35 2.71 10.17 -25.87
C ARG A 35 4.19 10.16 -26.26
N VAL A 36 4.94 9.15 -25.82
CA VAL A 36 6.37 8.98 -26.08
C VAL A 36 6.59 7.66 -26.79
N ASP A 37 7.33 7.70 -27.89
CA ASP A 37 7.84 6.51 -28.56
C ASP A 37 9.16 6.11 -27.88
N TYR A 38 9.10 5.13 -26.99
CA TYR A 38 10.31 4.54 -26.42
C TYR A 38 10.84 3.52 -27.44
N PRO A 39 12.10 3.65 -27.91
CA PRO A 39 12.70 2.61 -28.73
C PRO A 39 12.59 1.28 -27.98
N GLN A 40 12.27 0.21 -28.71
CA GLN A 40 12.26 -1.16 -28.19
C GLN A 40 13.62 -1.49 -27.55
N ALA A 41 13.76 -1.18 -26.27
CA ALA A 41 14.84 -1.65 -25.41
C ALA A 41 14.69 -3.16 -25.15
N ALA A 42 15.69 -3.79 -24.55
CA ALA A 42 15.68 -5.24 -24.39
C ALA A 42 14.56 -5.71 -23.45
N ALA A 43 13.97 -6.86 -23.77
CA ALA A 43 13.09 -7.62 -22.87
C ALA A 43 13.91 -8.17 -21.69
N VAL A 44 14.31 -7.29 -20.77
CA VAL A 44 14.88 -7.73 -19.50
C VAL A 44 13.69 -8.07 -18.61
N ALA A 45 13.56 -9.35 -18.27
CA ALA A 45 12.69 -9.81 -17.21
C ALA A 45 13.18 -9.12 -15.93
N ASN A 46 12.54 -8.02 -15.56
CA ASN A 46 13.15 -7.07 -14.64
C ASN A 46 12.95 -7.51 -13.19
N VAL A 47 13.62 -8.60 -12.81
CA VAL A 47 13.67 -9.12 -11.44
C VAL A 47 14.56 -8.19 -10.63
N GLY A 48 13.94 -7.20 -9.98
CA GLY A 48 14.64 -6.26 -9.08
C GLY A 48 15.42 -5.16 -9.80
N TRP A 49 14.70 -4.30 -10.54
CA TRP A 49 15.24 -3.16 -11.29
C TRP A 49 16.26 -2.28 -10.56
N TRP A 50 16.22 -2.22 -9.23
CA TRP A 50 17.18 -1.46 -8.43
C TRP A 50 18.60 -2.01 -8.54
N ALA A 51 18.77 -3.30 -8.84
CA ALA A 51 20.08 -3.91 -9.03
C ALA A 51 20.81 -3.38 -10.28
N GLU A 52 20.06 -2.91 -11.29
CA GLU A 52 20.63 -2.31 -12.50
C GLU A 52 21.38 -1.00 -12.23
N PHE A 53 21.17 -0.35 -11.08
CA PHE A 53 21.98 0.80 -10.68
C PHE A 53 23.45 0.45 -10.40
N GLY A 54 23.78 -0.84 -10.26
CA GLY A 54 25.15 -1.30 -10.07
C GLY A 54 25.72 -0.99 -8.68
N ASP A 55 24.86 -0.77 -7.67
CA ASP A 55 25.30 -0.45 -6.31
C ASP A 55 24.86 -1.54 -5.29
N PRO A 56 25.81 -2.34 -4.78
CA PRO A 56 25.53 -3.36 -3.76
C PRO A 56 24.95 -2.79 -2.46
N ALA A 57 25.29 -1.55 -2.08
CA ALA A 57 24.76 -0.93 -0.88
C ALA A 57 23.26 -0.63 -1.03
N LEU A 58 22.84 -0.15 -2.21
CA LEU A 58 21.42 0.06 -2.51
C LEU A 58 20.64 -1.26 -2.42
N ASN A 59 21.18 -2.34 -3.00
CA ASN A 59 20.54 -3.66 -2.98
C ASN A 59 20.33 -4.16 -1.53
N ALA A 60 21.36 -4.06 -0.69
CA ALA A 60 21.29 -4.47 0.71
C ALA A 60 20.29 -3.64 1.53
N LEU A 61 20.19 -2.33 1.24
CA LEU A 61 19.21 -1.45 1.89
C LEU A 61 17.78 -1.84 1.51
N ILE A 62 17.53 -2.13 0.22
CA ILE A 62 16.20 -2.55 -0.23
C ILE A 62 15.81 -3.91 0.35
N GLU A 63 16.74 -4.88 0.36
CA GLU A 63 16.50 -6.19 0.97
C GLU A 63 16.18 -6.06 2.47
N THR A 64 16.97 -5.26 3.20
CA THR A 64 16.70 -4.98 4.62
C THR A 64 15.33 -4.32 4.81
N ALA A 65 14.97 -3.33 3.98
CA ALA A 65 13.66 -2.69 4.03
C ALA A 65 12.52 -3.69 3.80
N LEU A 66 12.64 -4.57 2.80
CA LEU A 66 11.63 -5.59 2.50
C LEU A 66 11.41 -6.52 3.69
N HIS A 67 12.46 -6.88 4.43
CA HIS A 67 12.37 -7.73 5.61
C HIS A 67 11.88 -7.00 6.88
N GLU A 68 12.41 -5.82 7.17
CA GLU A 68 12.32 -5.19 8.49
C GLU A 68 11.35 -4.00 8.55
N ASN A 69 10.91 -3.45 7.42
CA ASN A 69 10.03 -2.29 7.38
C ASN A 69 8.69 -2.54 8.11
N ARG A 70 8.30 -1.58 8.95
CA ARG A 70 7.12 -1.70 9.83
C ARG A 70 5.80 -1.53 9.09
N ASP A 71 5.77 -0.78 7.99
CA ASP A 71 4.57 -0.63 7.17
C ASP A 71 4.26 -1.92 6.41
N ILE A 72 5.28 -2.61 5.88
CA ILE A 72 5.13 -3.93 5.25
C ILE A 72 4.61 -4.96 6.27
N GLN A 73 5.17 -4.98 7.49
CA GLN A 73 4.70 -5.85 8.56
C GLN A 73 3.24 -5.56 8.95
N ALA A 74 2.88 -4.28 9.07
CA ALA A 74 1.50 -3.86 9.35
C ALA A 74 0.54 -4.24 8.21
N ALA A 75 0.97 -4.12 6.95
CA ALA A 75 0.19 -4.52 5.79
C ALA A 75 -0.02 -6.05 5.76
N ALA A 76 0.99 -6.86 6.08
CA ALA A 76 0.84 -8.31 6.22
C ALA A 76 -0.15 -8.69 7.33
N ALA A 77 -0.07 -8.04 8.49
CA ALA A 77 -1.04 -8.24 9.57
C ALA A 77 -2.46 -7.80 9.20
N ARG A 78 -2.61 -6.78 8.35
CA ARG A 78 -3.91 -6.36 7.81
C ARG A 78 -4.53 -7.44 6.93
N VAL A 79 -3.75 -8.13 6.11
CA VAL A 79 -4.24 -9.30 5.35
C VAL A 79 -4.78 -10.37 6.31
N ASP A 80 -4.04 -10.68 7.38
CA ASP A 80 -4.48 -11.61 8.42
C ASP A 80 -5.81 -11.17 9.09
N GLN A 81 -6.02 -9.87 9.30
CA GLN A 81 -7.30 -9.34 9.81
C GLN A 81 -8.47 -9.65 8.85
N PHE A 82 -8.27 -9.45 7.54
CA PHE A 82 -9.30 -9.75 6.55
C PHE A 82 -9.54 -11.27 6.40
N ILE A 83 -8.50 -12.10 6.54
CA ILE A 83 -8.66 -13.56 6.59
C ILE A 83 -9.52 -13.97 7.79
N GLY A 84 -9.27 -13.39 8.97
CA GLY A 84 -10.11 -13.62 10.16
C GLY A 84 -11.56 -13.17 9.96
N ALA A 85 -11.78 -12.03 9.29
CA ALA A 85 -13.11 -11.56 8.96
C ALA A 85 -13.84 -12.48 7.95
N LEU A 86 -13.13 -13.01 6.95
CA LEU A 86 -13.66 -14.00 6.02
C LEU A 86 -14.02 -15.30 6.75
N GLN A 87 -13.17 -15.77 7.64
CA GLN A 87 -13.44 -16.97 8.45
C GLN A 87 -14.69 -16.77 9.33
N THR A 88 -14.82 -15.61 9.98
CA THR A 88 -15.99 -15.26 10.79
C THR A 88 -17.27 -15.22 9.96
N THR A 89 -17.20 -14.67 8.74
CA THR A 89 -18.33 -14.64 7.82
C THR A 89 -18.73 -16.04 7.36
N ARG A 90 -17.76 -16.87 6.95
CA ARG A 90 -18.00 -18.26 6.51
C ARG A 90 -18.47 -19.17 7.63
N ALA A 91 -18.12 -18.89 8.89
CA ALA A 91 -18.61 -19.66 10.04
C ALA A 91 -20.14 -19.69 10.11
N GLN A 92 -20.82 -18.66 9.60
CA GLN A 92 -22.29 -18.58 9.57
C GLN A 92 -22.94 -19.65 8.66
N PHE A 93 -22.18 -20.30 7.77
CA PHE A 93 -22.67 -21.47 7.02
C PHE A 93 -22.92 -22.69 7.89
N TYR A 94 -22.36 -22.73 9.10
CA TYR A 94 -22.40 -23.88 9.99
C TYR A 94 -23.24 -23.60 11.23
N PRO A 95 -23.86 -24.64 11.83
CA PRO A 95 -24.53 -24.52 13.11
C PRO A 95 -23.60 -23.97 14.19
N GLN A 96 -24.06 -22.94 14.89
CA GLN A 96 -23.38 -22.39 16.06
C GLN A 96 -23.87 -23.12 17.30
N ILE A 97 -22.95 -23.78 18.01
CA ILE A 97 -23.25 -24.52 19.24
C ILE A 97 -22.71 -23.73 20.42
N GLY A 98 -23.59 -23.40 21.37
CA GLY A 98 -23.28 -22.71 22.60
C GLY A 98 -23.78 -23.49 23.81
N TYR A 99 -23.49 -22.93 24.99
CA TYR A 99 -24.03 -23.39 26.25
C TYR A 99 -24.53 -22.20 27.06
N ASN A 100 -25.56 -22.42 27.86
CA ASN A 100 -26.03 -21.47 28.85
C ASN A 100 -26.32 -22.21 30.16
N ALA A 101 -26.08 -21.53 31.27
CA ALA A 101 -26.46 -21.98 32.60
C ALA A 101 -26.99 -20.79 33.40
N ASP A 102 -28.17 -20.96 34.00
CA ASP A 102 -28.80 -19.96 34.83
C ASP A 102 -29.34 -20.57 36.12
N ALA A 103 -29.21 -19.82 37.20
CA ALA A 103 -29.78 -20.13 38.50
C ALA A 103 -30.50 -18.89 39.00
N SER A 104 -31.79 -19.02 39.29
CA SER A 104 -32.61 -17.92 39.77
C SER A 104 -33.45 -18.36 40.96
N ARG A 105 -33.84 -17.40 41.80
CA ARG A 105 -34.84 -17.59 42.85
C ARG A 105 -35.95 -16.58 42.64
N ASN A 106 -37.14 -17.07 42.37
CA ASN A 106 -38.27 -16.25 41.97
C ASN A 106 -39.39 -16.38 43.00
N ARG A 107 -40.24 -15.35 43.10
CA ARG A 107 -41.51 -15.40 43.82
C ARG A 107 -42.65 -15.37 42.81
N ALA A 108 -43.41 -16.44 42.70
CA ALA A 108 -44.61 -16.49 41.88
C ALA A 108 -45.70 -15.56 42.46
N THR A 109 -46.46 -14.92 41.57
CA THR A 109 -47.60 -14.09 41.96
C THR A 109 -48.77 -14.98 42.36
N GLU A 110 -49.33 -14.72 43.54
CA GLU A 110 -50.52 -15.43 44.05
C GLU A 110 -51.81 -14.91 43.39
N ARG A 111 -51.74 -13.82 42.61
CA ARG A 111 -52.87 -13.17 41.93
C ARG A 111 -52.64 -13.07 40.41
N GLY A 112 -51.96 -14.06 39.82
CA GLY A 112 -51.68 -14.12 38.38
C GLY A 112 -52.76 -14.82 37.55
N LEU A 113 -52.57 -14.83 36.23
CA LEU A 113 -53.40 -15.57 35.26
C LEU A 113 -53.47 -17.08 35.56
N THR A 114 -52.44 -17.64 36.20
CA THR A 114 -52.42 -19.01 36.71
C THR A 114 -52.24 -18.96 38.22
N PRO A 115 -53.33 -19.02 39.02
CA PRO A 115 -53.24 -19.00 40.47
C PRO A 115 -52.42 -20.19 40.98
N LEU A 116 -51.60 -19.96 42.01
CA LEU A 116 -50.88 -21.04 42.68
C LEU A 116 -51.89 -21.97 43.37
N PRO A 117 -51.72 -23.30 43.29
CA PRO A 117 -52.53 -24.24 44.05
C PRO A 117 -52.44 -23.92 45.57
N PRO A 118 -53.55 -24.01 46.33
CA PRO A 118 -53.54 -23.78 47.77
C PRO A 118 -52.47 -24.62 48.47
N GLY A 119 -51.62 -23.99 49.29
CA GLY A 119 -50.55 -24.65 50.03
C GLY A 119 -49.20 -24.75 49.30
N THR A 120 -49.07 -24.17 48.11
CA THR A 120 -47.79 -24.12 47.37
C THR A 120 -46.92 -22.93 47.84
N ASP A 121 -45.63 -23.16 48.13
CA ASP A 121 -44.70 -22.07 48.43
C ASP A 121 -44.56 -21.14 47.21
N PRO A 122 -44.83 -19.82 47.34
CA PRO A 122 -44.66 -18.89 46.24
C PRO A 122 -43.18 -18.71 45.86
N TYR A 123 -42.22 -19.07 46.72
CA TYR A 123 -40.80 -19.02 46.40
C TYR A 123 -40.32 -20.32 45.77
N TYR A 124 -39.60 -20.21 44.66
CA TYR A 124 -38.95 -21.35 44.03
C TYR A 124 -37.58 -20.97 43.49
N ALA A 125 -36.64 -21.90 43.57
CA ALA A 125 -35.42 -21.82 42.79
C ALA A 125 -35.67 -22.41 41.41
N LEU A 126 -34.91 -21.97 40.41
CA LEU A 126 -34.91 -22.54 39.08
C LEU A 126 -33.48 -22.61 38.59
N TYR A 127 -33.04 -23.84 38.34
CA TYR A 127 -31.73 -24.18 37.80
C TYR A 127 -31.93 -24.68 36.38
N ARG A 128 -31.28 -24.03 35.41
CA ARG A 128 -31.31 -24.41 34.01
C ARG A 128 -29.88 -24.49 33.50
N GLY A 129 -29.62 -25.49 32.67
CA GLY A 129 -28.39 -25.59 31.92
C GLY A 129 -28.67 -26.30 30.63
N ALA A 130 -28.21 -25.75 29.52
CA ALA A 130 -28.47 -26.32 28.22
C ALA A 130 -27.32 -26.06 27.25
N LEU A 131 -27.17 -26.98 26.31
CA LEU A 131 -26.49 -26.77 25.05
C LEU A 131 -27.53 -26.27 24.05
N ASN A 132 -27.20 -25.19 23.34
CA ASN A 132 -28.06 -24.62 22.32
C ASN A 132 -27.34 -24.66 20.97
N ALA A 133 -28.04 -25.09 19.92
CA ALA A 133 -27.57 -25.01 18.55
C ALA A 133 -28.47 -24.05 17.76
N SER A 134 -27.88 -23.16 16.98
CA SER A 134 -28.61 -22.27 16.07
C SER A 134 -27.96 -22.27 14.70
N TRP A 135 -28.74 -22.48 13.65
CA TRP A 135 -28.25 -22.50 12.28
C TRP A 135 -29.23 -21.78 11.36
N GLN A 136 -28.73 -20.79 10.63
CA GLN A 136 -29.50 -20.11 9.60
C GLN A 136 -29.26 -20.77 8.25
N ILE A 137 -30.33 -21.24 7.61
CA ILE A 137 -30.26 -21.84 6.27
C ILE A 137 -30.15 -20.71 5.25
N ASP A 138 -29.07 -20.72 4.47
CA ASP A 138 -28.79 -19.68 3.46
C ASP A 138 -29.53 -19.94 2.14
N LEU A 139 -30.86 -19.95 2.17
CA LEU A 139 -31.68 -20.25 0.98
C LEU A 139 -31.63 -19.14 -0.07
N PHE A 140 -31.48 -17.87 0.33
CA PHE A 140 -31.47 -16.72 -0.60
C PHE A 140 -30.06 -16.16 -0.86
N GLY A 141 -29.02 -16.83 -0.34
CA GLY A 141 -27.63 -16.49 -0.63
C GLY A 141 -27.10 -15.28 0.13
N ARG A 142 -27.72 -14.87 1.24
CA ARG A 142 -27.20 -13.78 2.09
C ARG A 142 -25.79 -14.07 2.57
N ILE A 143 -25.56 -15.26 3.14
CA ILE A 143 -24.26 -15.64 3.72
C ILE A 143 -23.24 -15.86 2.58
N ARG A 144 -23.69 -16.38 1.43
CA ARG A 144 -22.90 -16.46 0.20
C ARG A 144 -22.42 -15.11 -0.30
N ARG A 145 -23.30 -14.12 -0.44
CA ARG A 145 -22.93 -12.75 -0.85
C ARG A 145 -22.05 -12.04 0.20
N GLN A 146 -22.31 -12.25 1.50
CA GLN A 146 -21.41 -11.75 2.54
C GLN A 146 -20.01 -12.38 2.45
N SER A 147 -19.92 -13.68 2.17
CA SER A 147 -18.65 -14.38 2.01
C SER A 147 -17.91 -13.96 0.75
N GLU A 148 -18.63 -13.71 -0.36
CA GLU A 148 -18.10 -13.13 -1.59
C GLU A 148 -17.48 -11.75 -1.33
N ALA A 149 -18.21 -10.87 -0.63
CA ALA A 149 -17.72 -9.54 -0.25
C ALA A 149 -16.46 -9.63 0.64
N ALA A 150 -16.50 -10.46 1.68
CA ALA A 150 -15.37 -10.65 2.58
C ALA A 150 -14.14 -11.24 1.87
N GLN A 151 -14.34 -12.12 0.90
CA GLN A 151 -13.27 -12.71 0.11
C GLN A 151 -12.63 -11.67 -0.83
N ALA A 152 -13.44 -10.86 -1.50
CA ALA A 152 -12.94 -9.76 -2.32
C ALA A 152 -12.11 -8.77 -1.47
N LEU A 153 -12.52 -8.50 -0.22
CA LEU A 153 -11.73 -7.67 0.71
C LEU A 153 -10.40 -8.31 1.13
N VAL A 154 -10.30 -9.64 1.23
CA VAL A 154 -9.02 -10.33 1.41
C VAL A 154 -8.10 -10.04 0.22
N PHE A 155 -8.58 -10.24 -1.01
CA PHE A 155 -7.81 -9.95 -2.22
C PHE A 155 -7.44 -8.47 -2.34
N ALA A 156 -8.34 -7.55 -2.00
CA ALA A 156 -8.05 -6.12 -1.95
C ALA A 156 -6.92 -5.82 -0.96
N SER A 157 -6.92 -6.46 0.21
CA SER A 157 -5.87 -6.27 1.22
C SER A 157 -4.51 -6.83 0.79
N GLU A 158 -4.49 -7.94 0.04
CA GLU A 158 -3.26 -8.51 -0.54
C GLU A 158 -2.63 -7.54 -1.54
N GLN A 159 -3.45 -6.95 -2.42
CA GLN A 159 -2.99 -5.93 -3.37
C GLN A 159 -2.58 -4.63 -2.66
N GLY A 160 -3.27 -4.25 -1.59
CA GLY A 160 -2.84 -3.15 -0.73
C GLY A 160 -1.44 -3.38 -0.12
N ARG A 161 -1.13 -4.61 0.31
CA ARG A 161 0.24 -4.96 0.76
C ARG A 161 1.26 -4.86 -0.37
N ARG A 162 0.93 -5.33 -1.58
CA ARG A 162 1.80 -5.18 -2.76
C ARG A 162 2.06 -3.69 -3.09
N GLY A 163 1.05 -2.83 -2.95
CA GLY A 163 1.20 -1.37 -3.07
C GLY A 163 2.15 -0.77 -2.03
N VAL A 164 2.10 -1.23 -0.77
CA VAL A 164 3.04 -0.81 0.28
C VAL A 164 4.47 -1.23 -0.05
N ILE A 165 4.67 -2.49 -0.48
CA ILE A 165 5.99 -2.98 -0.92
C ILE A 165 6.55 -2.10 -2.03
N LEU A 166 5.75 -1.81 -3.06
CA LEU A 166 6.13 -0.94 -4.17
C LEU A 166 6.53 0.47 -3.68
N SER A 167 5.75 1.04 -2.77
CA SER A 167 6.05 2.35 -2.18
C SER A 167 7.35 2.34 -1.38
N VAL A 168 7.58 1.34 -0.53
CA VAL A 168 8.78 1.24 0.29
C VAL A 168 10.03 1.09 -0.56
N VAL A 169 10.03 0.18 -1.54
CA VAL A 169 11.20 -0.05 -2.43
C VAL A 169 11.55 1.22 -3.19
N THR A 170 10.55 1.87 -3.79
CA THR A 170 10.76 3.12 -4.56
C THR A 170 11.21 4.27 -3.67
N SER A 171 10.67 4.39 -2.45
CA SER A 171 11.11 5.38 -1.46
C SER A 171 12.55 5.16 -0.99
N VAL A 172 12.97 3.91 -0.76
CA VAL A 172 14.37 3.60 -0.37
C VAL A 172 15.33 3.97 -1.49
N ALA A 173 15.02 3.58 -2.73
CA ALA A 173 15.86 3.89 -3.89
C ALA A 173 16.00 5.40 -4.13
N ALA A 174 14.88 6.13 -4.21
CA ALA A 174 14.89 7.58 -4.37
C ALA A 174 15.61 8.28 -3.20
N SER A 175 15.42 7.79 -1.98
CA SER A 175 16.08 8.35 -0.80
C SER A 175 17.59 8.13 -0.81
N TYR A 176 18.04 6.96 -1.23
CA TYR A 176 19.46 6.65 -1.35
C TYR A 176 20.13 7.48 -2.47
N ILE A 177 19.49 7.62 -3.63
CA ILE A 177 19.95 8.50 -4.71
C ILE A 177 20.11 9.94 -4.19
N GLY A 178 19.12 10.44 -3.43
CA GLY A 178 19.18 11.75 -2.78
C GLY A 178 20.37 11.88 -1.82
N LEU A 179 20.63 10.86 -1.01
CA LEU A 179 21.80 10.82 -0.11
C LEU A 179 23.11 10.91 -0.89
N ARG A 180 23.28 10.13 -1.97
CA ARG A 180 24.51 10.16 -2.79
C ARG A 180 24.68 11.49 -3.51
N ALA A 181 23.58 12.16 -3.89
CA ALA A 181 23.62 13.51 -4.44
C ALA A 181 24.08 14.55 -3.41
N LEU A 182 23.64 14.43 -2.16
CA LEU A 182 24.06 15.31 -1.07
C LEU A 182 25.53 15.10 -0.70
N ASP A 183 25.98 13.84 -0.63
CA ASP A 183 27.39 13.49 -0.42
C ASP A 183 28.26 14.15 -1.49
N ARG A 184 27.86 14.07 -2.78
CA ARG A 184 28.60 14.71 -3.88
C ARG A 184 28.57 16.24 -3.82
N GLN A 185 27.44 16.84 -3.44
CA GLN A 185 27.37 18.30 -3.22
C GLN A 185 28.30 18.73 -2.09
N LEU A 186 28.36 17.98 -0.98
CA LEU A 186 29.26 18.28 0.14
C LEU A 186 30.74 18.23 -0.29
N GLU A 187 31.11 17.24 -1.11
CA GLU A 187 32.46 17.16 -1.69
C GLU A 187 32.79 18.40 -2.53
N ILE A 188 31.87 18.83 -3.41
CA ILE A 188 32.06 20.03 -4.24
C ILE A 188 32.21 21.28 -3.36
N VAL A 189 31.30 21.49 -2.39
CA VAL A 189 31.35 22.66 -1.50
C VAL A 189 32.64 22.69 -0.68
N ARG A 190 33.10 21.55 -0.15
CA ARG A 190 34.36 21.48 0.61
C ARG A 190 35.57 21.77 -0.28
N ALA A 191 35.59 21.24 -1.50
CA ALA A 191 36.65 21.53 -2.46
C ALA A 191 36.69 23.02 -2.85
N SER A 192 35.52 23.63 -3.12
CA SER A 192 35.41 25.06 -3.42
C SER A 192 35.80 25.94 -2.23
N ALA A 193 35.38 25.59 -1.01
CA ALA A 193 35.77 26.33 0.20
C ALA A 193 37.30 26.28 0.41
N ALA A 194 37.95 25.13 0.18
CA ALA A 194 39.40 25.01 0.25
C ALA A 194 40.11 25.87 -0.82
N ASN A 195 39.59 25.89 -2.05
CA ASN A 195 40.12 26.73 -3.13
C ASN A 195 39.97 28.24 -2.82
N TYR A 196 38.81 28.64 -2.28
CA TYR A 196 38.57 30.02 -1.88
C TYR A 196 39.41 30.42 -0.65
N ALA A 197 39.67 29.52 0.29
CA ALA A 197 40.58 29.76 1.41
C ALA A 197 42.01 30.05 0.93
N ASN A 198 42.52 29.25 -0.01
CA ASN A 198 43.82 29.47 -0.61
C ASN A 198 43.88 30.82 -1.34
N THR A 199 42.81 31.17 -2.05
CA THR A 199 42.78 32.44 -2.77
C THR A 199 42.69 33.63 -1.81
N LEU A 200 41.86 33.56 -0.78
CA LEU A 200 41.78 34.58 0.28
C LEU A 200 43.16 34.84 0.89
N ARG A 201 43.92 33.78 1.21
CA ARG A 201 45.28 33.92 1.75
C ARG A 201 46.22 34.69 0.82
N ILE A 202 46.12 34.49 -0.50
CA ILE A 202 46.91 35.24 -1.48
C ILE A 202 46.52 36.72 -1.46
N PHE A 203 45.22 37.02 -1.41
CA PHE A 203 44.72 38.41 -1.35
C PHE A 203 45.08 39.11 -0.04
N GLU A 204 45.06 38.40 1.09
CA GLU A 204 45.52 38.92 2.39
C GLU A 204 46.99 39.34 2.32
N LEU A 205 47.86 38.48 1.77
CA LEU A 205 49.29 38.77 1.61
C LEU A 205 49.53 39.96 0.65
N ARG A 206 48.81 40.01 -0.48
CA ARG A 206 48.90 41.13 -1.43
C ARG A 206 48.40 42.44 -0.83
N TYR A 207 47.35 42.41 0.00
CA TYR A 207 46.82 43.58 0.67
C TYR A 207 47.81 44.12 1.72
N GLN A 208 48.41 43.23 2.52
CA GLN A 208 49.47 43.60 3.47
C GLN A 208 50.69 44.22 2.76
N GLY A 209 50.99 43.78 1.54
CA GLY A 209 52.02 44.36 0.67
C GLY A 209 51.60 45.63 -0.08
N GLY A 210 50.35 46.10 0.04
CA GLY A 210 49.84 47.28 -0.64
C GLY A 210 49.56 47.12 -2.14
N VAL A 211 49.45 45.88 -2.64
CA VAL A 211 49.31 45.56 -4.07
C VAL A 211 47.84 45.50 -4.52
N VAL A 212 46.93 45.16 -3.61
CA VAL A 212 45.47 45.09 -3.87
C VAL A 212 44.70 45.98 -2.91
N SER A 213 43.50 46.37 -3.30
CA SER A 213 42.59 47.19 -2.50
C SER A 213 41.83 46.38 -1.45
N GLN A 214 41.24 47.06 -0.46
CA GLN A 214 40.34 46.42 0.51
C GLN A 214 39.08 45.84 -0.16
N VAL A 215 38.67 46.37 -1.31
CA VAL A 215 37.52 45.88 -2.08
C VAL A 215 37.78 44.45 -2.57
N GLU A 216 38.93 44.22 -3.19
CA GLU A 216 39.32 42.89 -3.70
C GLU A 216 39.48 41.86 -2.57
N LEU A 217 40.09 42.26 -1.45
CA LEU A 217 40.19 41.40 -0.26
C LEU A 217 38.80 41.03 0.27
N SER A 218 37.89 42.02 0.36
CA SER A 218 36.53 41.80 0.87
C SER A 218 35.71 40.89 -0.06
N GLN A 219 35.94 40.97 -1.37
CA GLN A 219 35.32 40.06 -2.35
C GLN A 219 35.80 38.61 -2.18
N ALA A 220 37.11 38.39 -2.04
CA ALA A 220 37.66 37.06 -1.79
C ALA A 220 37.15 36.46 -0.47
N LEU A 221 37.09 37.28 0.59
CA LEU A 221 36.55 36.88 1.88
C LEU A 221 35.08 36.49 1.79
N SER A 222 34.26 37.30 1.11
CA SER A 222 32.83 37.03 0.91
C SER A 222 32.59 35.67 0.27
N GLN A 223 33.38 35.31 -0.75
CA GLN A 223 33.22 34.05 -1.49
C GLN A 223 33.65 32.83 -0.68
N TYR A 224 34.72 32.96 0.11
CA TYR A 224 35.09 31.94 1.09
C TYR A 224 33.97 31.72 2.12
N GLN A 225 33.41 32.80 2.68
CA GLN A 225 32.32 32.70 3.66
C GLN A 225 31.03 32.14 3.04
N LEU A 226 30.74 32.45 1.77
CA LEU A 226 29.61 31.88 1.05
C LEU A 226 29.73 30.35 0.96
N ALA A 227 30.89 29.83 0.53
CA ALA A 227 31.12 28.40 0.44
C ALA A 227 31.08 27.70 1.81
N LEU A 228 31.70 28.31 2.83
CA LEU A 228 31.63 27.79 4.20
C LEU A 228 30.19 27.72 4.72
N SER A 229 29.36 28.72 4.43
CA SER A 229 27.98 28.78 4.92
C SER A 229 27.09 27.65 4.37
N ALA A 230 27.45 27.08 3.21
CA ALA A 230 26.71 25.99 2.59
C ALA A 230 27.00 24.61 3.23
N ILE A 231 28.16 24.41 3.87
CA ILE A 231 28.58 23.13 4.45
C ILE A 231 27.59 22.64 5.52
N PRO A 232 27.24 23.43 6.57
CA PRO A 232 26.36 22.94 7.64
C PRO A 232 24.95 22.61 7.14
N SER A 233 24.46 23.34 6.13
CA SER A 233 23.14 23.09 5.54
C SER A 233 23.10 21.74 4.81
N ILE A 234 24.15 21.40 4.05
CA ILE A 234 24.23 20.10 3.37
C ILE A 234 24.46 18.97 4.38
N GLU A 235 25.30 19.16 5.39
CA GLU A 235 25.52 18.17 6.45
C GLU A 235 24.21 17.86 7.21
N GLN A 236 23.42 18.88 7.52
CA GLN A 236 22.09 18.70 8.11
C GLN A 236 21.15 17.91 7.20
N GLN A 237 21.16 18.19 5.89
CA GLN A 237 20.35 17.45 4.92
C GLN A 237 20.78 15.98 4.78
N ILE A 238 22.08 15.70 4.82
CA ILE A 238 22.62 14.33 4.82
C ILE A 238 22.07 13.55 6.01
N VAL A 239 22.19 14.11 7.23
CA VAL A 239 21.69 13.45 8.44
C VAL A 239 20.17 13.26 8.38
N ALA A 240 19.42 14.25 7.91
CA ALA A 240 17.97 14.11 7.73
C ALA A 240 17.61 12.97 6.76
N GLN A 241 18.38 12.83 5.67
CA GLN A 241 18.20 11.78 4.68
C GLN A 241 18.56 10.39 5.23
N GLU A 242 19.62 10.28 6.03
CA GLU A 242 20.00 9.05 6.73
C GLU A 242 18.93 8.61 7.74
N ASN A 243 18.33 9.57 8.45
CA ASN A 243 17.25 9.32 9.38
C ASN A 243 16.00 8.79 8.65
N LEU A 244 15.64 9.38 7.51
CA LEU A 244 14.54 8.90 6.67
C LEU A 244 14.78 7.46 6.19
N ILE A 245 15.98 7.17 5.66
CA ILE A 245 16.32 5.81 5.22
C ILE A 245 16.26 4.85 6.41
N SER A 246 16.79 5.21 7.58
CA SER A 246 16.74 4.36 8.77
C SER A 246 15.31 3.96 9.18
N ILE A 247 14.35 4.89 9.08
CA ILE A 247 12.93 4.62 9.32
C ILE A 247 12.38 3.66 8.27
N LEU A 248 12.71 3.85 6.97
CA LEU A 248 12.31 2.94 5.90
C LEU A 248 12.88 1.53 6.09
N LEU A 249 14.07 1.40 6.70
CA LEU A 249 14.66 0.12 7.10
C LEU A 249 14.04 -0.47 8.38
N GLY A 250 13.12 0.23 9.05
CA GLY A 250 12.45 -0.26 10.26
C GLY A 250 13.30 -0.20 11.54
N ARG A 251 14.33 0.66 11.57
CA ARG A 251 15.29 0.81 12.69
C ARG A 251 15.46 2.26 13.15
N ASN A 252 16.13 2.45 14.29
CA ASN A 252 16.44 3.77 14.82
C ASN A 252 17.39 4.56 13.90
N PRO A 253 17.34 5.91 13.91
CA PRO A 253 18.21 6.75 13.09
C PRO A 253 19.70 6.46 13.32
N THR A 254 20.43 6.23 12.22
CA THR A 254 21.87 5.97 12.21
C THR A 254 22.47 6.34 10.86
N SER A 255 23.80 6.42 10.78
CA SER A 255 24.50 6.56 9.50
C SER A 255 24.18 5.41 8.55
N ILE A 256 24.06 5.71 7.26
CA ILE A 256 23.78 4.71 6.21
C ILE A 256 25.08 4.34 5.49
N PRO A 257 25.36 3.05 5.20
CA PRO A 257 26.55 2.68 4.43
C PRO A 257 26.49 3.27 3.01
N ARG A 258 27.65 3.69 2.49
CA ARG A 258 27.80 4.20 1.13
C ARG A 258 28.38 3.11 0.23
N GLY A 259 27.83 2.96 -0.96
CA GLY A 259 28.44 2.22 -2.07
C GLY A 259 28.99 3.18 -3.11
N SER A 260 28.65 2.93 -4.37
CA SER A 260 29.05 3.75 -5.53
C SER A 260 28.67 5.22 -5.33
N THR A 261 29.50 6.14 -5.83
CA THR A 261 29.15 7.57 -5.90
C THR A 261 28.02 7.79 -6.91
N ILE A 262 27.34 8.93 -6.81
CA ILE A 262 26.29 9.26 -7.80
C ILE A 262 26.82 9.33 -9.24
N ASP A 263 28.12 9.59 -9.41
CA ASP A 263 28.77 9.63 -10.71
C ASP A 263 29.05 8.23 -11.28
N GLU A 264 29.13 7.21 -10.43
CA GLU A 264 29.37 5.80 -10.77
C GLU A 264 28.09 4.97 -10.91
N LEU A 265 26.95 5.48 -10.43
CA LEU A 265 25.65 4.81 -10.60
C LEU A 265 25.30 4.66 -12.07
N ILE A 266 24.77 3.49 -12.44
CA ILE A 266 24.33 3.17 -13.80
C ILE A 266 22.83 3.49 -13.93
N ALA A 267 22.42 4.07 -15.05
CA ALA A 267 20.99 4.28 -15.32
C ALA A 267 20.34 2.95 -15.74
N PRO A 268 19.31 2.47 -15.02
CA PRO A 268 18.56 1.29 -15.44
C PRO A 268 17.87 1.52 -16.79
N ALA A 269 17.69 0.45 -17.56
CA ALA A 269 16.96 0.51 -18.83
C ALA A 269 15.45 0.63 -18.57
N VAL A 270 14.72 1.43 -19.35
CA VAL A 270 13.25 1.46 -19.24
C VAL A 270 12.68 0.27 -20.02
N PRO A 271 11.72 -0.52 -19.45
CA PRO A 271 11.10 -1.63 -20.16
C PRO A 271 10.45 -1.20 -21.49
N PRO A 272 10.60 -2.02 -22.55
CA PRO A 272 10.34 -1.61 -23.95
C PRO A 272 8.89 -1.67 -24.40
N ASP A 273 8.05 -2.40 -23.68
CA ASP A 273 6.65 -2.56 -24.03
C ASP A 273 5.84 -2.43 -22.75
N LEU A 274 5.14 -1.31 -22.64
CA LEU A 274 4.17 -1.06 -21.60
C LEU A 274 2.79 -1.02 -22.24
N PRO A 275 2.21 -2.15 -22.70
CA PRO A 275 0.82 -2.14 -23.11
C PRO A 275 -0.02 -1.47 -22.03
N SER A 276 -1.02 -0.68 -22.42
CA SER A 276 -1.96 -0.09 -21.47
C SER A 276 -2.64 -1.16 -20.61
N THR A 277 -2.73 -2.40 -21.11
CA THR A 277 -3.19 -3.59 -20.38
C THR A 277 -2.26 -4.04 -19.24
N LEU A 278 -0.97 -3.65 -19.22
CA LEU A 278 -0.11 -3.88 -18.06
C LEU A 278 -0.53 -3.04 -16.85
N LEU A 279 -1.21 -1.91 -17.05
CA LEU A 279 -1.72 -1.13 -15.93
C LEU A 279 -2.82 -1.87 -15.17
N GLU A 280 -3.53 -2.81 -15.80
CA GLU A 280 -4.50 -3.67 -15.10
C GLU A 280 -3.86 -4.53 -13.99
N ARG A 281 -2.54 -4.73 -14.04
CA ARG A 281 -1.80 -5.49 -13.04
C ARG A 281 -1.29 -4.63 -11.88
N ARG A 282 -1.46 -3.30 -11.94
CA ARG A 282 -1.00 -2.43 -10.85
C ARG A 282 -1.78 -2.76 -9.56
N PRO A 283 -1.09 -2.89 -8.41
CA PRO A 283 -1.75 -3.27 -7.16
C PRO A 283 -2.87 -2.31 -6.72
N ASP A 284 -2.75 -1.01 -6.99
CA ASP A 284 -3.78 -0.01 -6.66
C ASP A 284 -5.06 -0.18 -7.49
N ILE A 285 -4.92 -0.47 -8.80
CA ILE A 285 -6.06 -0.76 -9.70
C ILE A 285 -6.75 -2.06 -9.28
N VAL A 286 -6.00 -3.14 -9.05
CA VAL A 286 -6.58 -4.43 -8.65
C VAL A 286 -7.24 -4.31 -7.27
N GLN A 287 -6.62 -3.59 -6.33
CA GLN A 287 -7.22 -3.31 -5.02
C GLN A 287 -8.57 -2.59 -5.16
N ALA A 288 -8.63 -1.55 -6.00
CA ALA A 288 -9.85 -0.79 -6.25
C ALA A 288 -10.94 -1.64 -6.92
N GLU A 289 -10.55 -2.51 -7.87
CA GLU A 289 -11.48 -3.46 -8.47
C GLU A 289 -12.06 -4.41 -7.43
N GLN A 290 -11.23 -5.00 -6.56
CA GLN A 290 -11.70 -5.92 -5.52
C GLN A 290 -12.61 -5.22 -4.50
N ASN A 291 -12.37 -3.93 -4.20
CA ASN A 291 -13.30 -3.14 -3.40
C ASN A 291 -14.66 -2.95 -4.11
N LEU A 292 -14.66 -2.75 -5.43
CA LEU A 292 -15.89 -2.68 -6.24
C LEU A 292 -16.62 -4.03 -6.25
N VAL A 293 -15.91 -5.16 -6.38
CA VAL A 293 -16.49 -6.51 -6.26
C VAL A 293 -17.16 -6.69 -4.89
N ALA A 294 -16.50 -6.26 -3.82
CA ALA A 294 -17.06 -6.32 -2.47
C ALA A 294 -18.33 -5.46 -2.33
N ALA A 295 -18.31 -4.25 -2.87
CA ALA A 295 -19.49 -3.36 -2.87
C ALA A 295 -20.66 -3.96 -3.68
N ASN A 296 -20.39 -4.57 -4.84
CA ASN A 296 -21.39 -5.27 -5.64
C ASN A 296 -22.04 -6.43 -4.86
N ALA A 297 -21.23 -7.27 -4.21
CA ALA A 297 -21.73 -8.37 -3.40
C ALA A 297 -22.61 -7.87 -2.23
N ASN A 298 -22.26 -6.74 -1.61
CA ASN A 298 -23.06 -6.11 -0.56
C ASN A 298 -24.44 -5.61 -1.04
N VAL A 299 -24.60 -5.26 -2.32
CA VAL A 299 -25.94 -5.00 -2.91
C VAL A 299 -26.80 -6.26 -2.83
N GLY A 300 -26.23 -7.42 -3.13
CA GLY A 300 -26.91 -8.72 -2.96
C GLY A 300 -27.28 -9.02 -1.50
N VAL A 301 -26.38 -8.69 -0.55
CA VAL A 301 -26.68 -8.79 0.89
C VAL A 301 -27.88 -7.92 1.27
N ALA A 302 -27.90 -6.66 0.85
CA ALA A 302 -29.01 -5.76 1.16
C ALA A 302 -30.33 -6.21 0.51
N LYS A 303 -30.29 -6.67 -0.75
CA LYS A 303 -31.47 -7.24 -1.44
C LYS A 303 -31.99 -8.51 -0.77
N SER A 304 -31.13 -9.29 -0.12
CA SER A 304 -31.55 -10.47 0.64
C SER A 304 -32.48 -10.16 1.81
N PHE A 305 -32.48 -8.93 2.33
CA PHE A 305 -33.34 -8.54 3.46
C PHE A 305 -34.83 -8.52 3.11
N TYR A 306 -35.19 -8.45 1.82
CA TYR A 306 -36.57 -8.62 1.38
C TYR A 306 -37.10 -10.05 1.56
N TYR A 307 -36.20 -11.02 1.73
CA TYR A 307 -36.56 -12.44 1.79
C TYR A 307 -36.60 -12.94 3.23
N PRO A 308 -37.45 -13.95 3.51
CA PRO A 308 -37.52 -14.52 4.83
C PRO A 308 -36.25 -15.30 5.16
N THR A 309 -35.91 -15.31 6.45
CA THR A 309 -34.83 -16.12 7.02
C THR A 309 -35.39 -17.41 7.59
N ILE A 310 -34.71 -18.52 7.34
CA ILE A 310 -35.04 -19.83 7.91
C ILE A 310 -33.99 -20.14 8.98
N THR A 311 -34.42 -20.32 10.22
CA THR A 311 -33.53 -20.64 11.35
C THR A 311 -33.92 -21.98 11.96
N LEU A 312 -32.96 -22.88 12.10
CA LEU A 312 -33.10 -24.12 12.84
C LEU A 312 -32.47 -23.93 14.22
N THR A 313 -33.25 -24.17 15.28
CA THR A 313 -32.78 -24.13 16.66
C THR A 313 -32.94 -25.50 17.31
N GLY A 314 -31.94 -25.87 18.10
CA GLY A 314 -31.94 -27.07 18.92
C GLY A 314 -31.54 -26.72 20.34
N LEU A 315 -32.18 -27.34 21.31
CA LEU A 315 -31.86 -27.24 22.73
C LEU A 315 -31.75 -28.66 23.30
N LEU A 316 -30.71 -28.90 24.08
CA LEU A 316 -30.56 -30.09 24.90
C LEU A 316 -30.04 -29.68 26.27
N GLY A 317 -30.77 -29.99 27.34
CA GLY A 317 -30.40 -29.53 28.66
C GLY A 317 -31.18 -30.15 29.79
N SER A 318 -31.16 -29.45 30.92
CA SER A 318 -31.89 -29.79 32.11
C SER A 318 -32.49 -28.54 32.76
N ALA A 319 -33.67 -28.69 33.35
CA ALA A 319 -34.35 -27.67 34.13
C ALA A 319 -34.93 -28.29 35.40
N SER A 320 -34.61 -27.73 36.57
CA SER A 320 -35.12 -28.23 37.84
C SER A 320 -35.34 -27.11 38.85
N THR A 321 -36.34 -27.28 39.72
CA THR A 321 -36.58 -26.40 40.86
C THR A 321 -35.76 -26.76 42.11
N ALA A 322 -35.08 -27.91 42.07
CA ALA A 322 -34.19 -28.37 43.13
C ALA A 322 -32.82 -28.75 42.56
N PHE A 323 -31.76 -28.14 43.09
CA PHE A 323 -30.39 -28.37 42.59
C PHE A 323 -29.99 -29.85 42.60
N GLY A 324 -30.33 -30.58 43.66
CA GLY A 324 -30.02 -32.01 43.78
C GLY A 324 -30.68 -32.90 42.71
N ASN A 325 -31.76 -32.42 42.08
CA ASN A 325 -32.47 -33.14 41.02
C ASN A 325 -32.03 -32.70 39.62
N PHE A 326 -31.11 -31.74 39.50
CA PHE A 326 -30.76 -31.10 38.23
C PHE A 326 -30.14 -32.07 37.22
N LEU A 327 -29.45 -33.12 37.63
CA LEU A 327 -28.85 -34.11 36.70
C LEU A 327 -29.67 -35.41 36.62
N THR A 328 -30.93 -35.38 37.05
CA THR A 328 -31.82 -36.55 37.00
C THR A 328 -32.56 -36.63 35.67
N GLY A 329 -32.92 -37.84 35.24
CA GLY A 329 -33.68 -38.07 34.00
C GLY A 329 -34.95 -37.20 33.86
N PRO A 330 -35.78 -37.05 34.91
CA PRO A 330 -36.97 -36.19 34.88
C PRO A 330 -36.70 -34.69 34.70
N ALA A 331 -35.48 -34.21 35.01
CA ALA A 331 -35.10 -32.82 34.80
C ALA A 331 -34.63 -32.56 33.36
N SER A 332 -34.37 -33.61 32.57
CA SER A 332 -33.92 -33.47 31.18
C SER A 332 -34.98 -32.81 30.28
N THR A 333 -34.52 -31.92 29.41
CA THR A 333 -35.36 -31.20 28.45
C THR A 333 -34.65 -31.09 27.11
N TRP A 334 -35.40 -31.20 26.02
CA TRP A 334 -34.90 -31.00 24.68
C TRP A 334 -35.97 -30.34 23.81
N SER A 335 -35.54 -29.61 22.78
CA SER A 335 -36.42 -29.10 21.75
C SER A 335 -35.67 -28.97 20.43
N VAL A 336 -36.40 -29.14 19.33
CA VAL A 336 -35.92 -28.81 17.98
C VAL A 336 -37.03 -28.01 17.32
N ALA A 337 -36.70 -26.83 16.81
CA ALA A 337 -37.65 -25.93 16.18
C ALA A 337 -37.07 -25.35 14.89
N ALA A 338 -37.92 -25.17 13.89
CA ALA A 338 -37.60 -24.41 12.69
C ALA A 338 -38.49 -23.16 12.65
N GLY A 339 -37.88 -22.00 12.48
CA GLY A 339 -38.57 -20.72 12.36
C GLY A 339 -38.40 -20.15 10.96
N LEU A 340 -39.46 -19.60 10.40
CA LEU A 340 -39.43 -18.76 9.20
C LEU A 340 -39.86 -17.35 9.62
N ALA A 341 -38.98 -16.38 9.46
CA ALA A 341 -39.26 -14.99 9.79
C ALA A 341 -38.84 -14.08 8.64
N GLY A 342 -39.76 -13.23 8.18
CA GLY A 342 -39.50 -12.27 7.11
C GLY A 342 -40.30 -10.98 7.30
N PRO A 343 -39.86 -9.88 6.68
CA PRO A 343 -40.56 -8.61 6.75
C PRO A 343 -41.84 -8.61 5.91
N ILE A 344 -42.88 -7.91 6.38
CA ILE A 344 -44.08 -7.60 5.59
C ILE A 344 -44.16 -6.09 5.31
N PHE A 345 -44.08 -5.28 6.37
CA PHE A 345 -44.04 -3.82 6.27
C PHE A 345 -42.79 -3.29 6.99
N THR A 346 -41.91 -2.62 6.26
CA THR A 346 -40.67 -2.02 6.82
C THR A 346 -40.58 -0.51 6.65
N PHE A 347 -41.66 0.12 6.15
CA PHE A 347 -41.75 1.57 5.97
C PHE A 347 -40.53 2.19 5.25
N GLY A 348 -40.00 1.47 4.24
CA GLY A 348 -38.85 1.91 3.45
C GLY A 348 -37.47 1.59 4.06
N ALA A 349 -37.38 0.92 5.22
CA ALA A 349 -36.08 0.62 5.83
C ALA A 349 -35.19 -0.28 4.96
N ILE A 350 -35.75 -1.33 4.36
CA ILE A 350 -34.99 -2.23 3.47
C ILE A 350 -34.66 -1.52 2.14
N GLU A 351 -35.59 -0.74 1.61
CA GLU A 351 -35.35 0.05 0.40
C GLU A 351 -34.22 1.06 0.62
N GLY A 352 -34.18 1.73 1.78
CA GLY A 352 -33.09 2.60 2.19
C GLY A 352 -31.75 1.87 2.26
N GLN A 353 -31.72 0.67 2.86
CA GLN A 353 -30.50 -0.16 2.93
C GLN A 353 -30.00 -0.59 1.54
N VAL A 354 -30.91 -0.92 0.62
CA VAL A 354 -30.56 -1.25 -0.77
C VAL A 354 -30.01 -0.02 -1.48
N LYS A 355 -30.67 1.14 -1.35
CA LYS A 355 -30.18 2.41 -1.92
C LYS A 355 -28.80 2.77 -1.39
N THR A 356 -28.55 2.57 -0.09
CA THR A 356 -27.21 2.79 0.50
C THR A 356 -26.17 1.87 -0.13
N ALA A 357 -26.48 0.58 -0.30
CA ALA A 357 -25.55 -0.38 -0.90
C ALA A 357 -25.30 -0.08 -2.39
N GLU A 358 -26.34 0.27 -3.15
CA GLU A 358 -26.22 0.66 -4.57
C GLU A 358 -25.43 1.96 -4.74
N ALA A 359 -25.62 2.94 -3.86
CA ALA A 359 -24.82 4.17 -3.86
C ALA A 359 -23.34 3.89 -3.52
N ALA A 360 -23.06 3.02 -2.55
CA ALA A 360 -21.69 2.63 -2.22
C ALA A 360 -21.01 1.87 -3.37
N GLN A 361 -21.75 1.07 -4.14
CA GLN A 361 -21.25 0.45 -5.37
C GLN A 361 -20.91 1.49 -6.44
N GLN A 362 -21.77 2.48 -6.66
CA GLN A 362 -21.53 3.57 -7.61
C GLN A 362 -20.31 4.41 -7.21
N GLU A 363 -20.15 4.69 -5.91
CA GLU A 363 -18.97 5.34 -5.36
C GLU A 363 -17.69 4.52 -5.64
N ALA A 364 -17.71 3.22 -5.35
CA ALA A 364 -16.58 2.32 -5.61
C ALA A 364 -16.21 2.26 -7.11
N LEU A 365 -17.21 2.30 -8.00
CA LEU A 365 -17.00 2.34 -9.44
C LEU A 365 -16.29 3.65 -9.86
N ALA A 366 -16.74 4.79 -9.34
CA ALA A 366 -16.10 6.08 -9.62
C ALA A 366 -14.65 6.12 -9.11
N PHE A 367 -14.38 5.56 -7.92
CA PHE A 367 -13.01 5.44 -7.40
C PHE A 367 -12.13 4.54 -8.27
N TYR A 368 -12.65 3.39 -8.71
CA TYR A 368 -11.94 2.50 -9.63
C TYR A 368 -11.56 3.21 -10.93
N GLN A 369 -12.51 3.91 -11.56
CA GLN A 369 -12.27 4.70 -12.78
C GLN A 369 -11.25 5.83 -12.54
N ALA A 370 -11.34 6.54 -11.42
CA ALA A 370 -10.40 7.62 -11.08
C ALA A 370 -8.97 7.10 -10.86
N ILE A 371 -8.81 5.92 -10.24
CA ILE A 371 -7.49 5.30 -10.03
C ILE A 371 -6.87 4.91 -11.37
N ILE A 372 -7.66 4.37 -12.31
CA ILE A 372 -7.20 4.07 -13.66
C ILE A 372 -6.75 5.34 -14.39
N LEU A 373 -7.55 6.40 -14.37
CA LEU A 373 -7.19 7.68 -15.00
C LEU A 373 -5.89 8.25 -14.40
N ASN A 374 -5.72 8.15 -13.08
CA ASN A 374 -4.48 8.57 -12.42
C ASN A 374 -3.29 7.68 -12.81
N ALA A 375 -3.46 6.37 -12.91
CA ALA A 375 -2.41 5.46 -13.35
C ALA A 375 -1.95 5.79 -14.78
N PHE A 376 -2.88 6.11 -15.68
CA PHE A 376 -2.56 6.59 -17.03
C PHE A 376 -1.79 7.91 -17.02
N ARG A 377 -2.23 8.87 -16.19
CA ARG A 377 -1.53 10.16 -16.02
C ARG A 377 -0.11 9.97 -15.49
N GLU A 378 0.04 9.25 -14.37
CA GLU A 378 1.32 8.97 -13.73
C GLU A 378 2.30 8.27 -14.67
N THR A 379 1.83 7.31 -15.45
CA THR A 379 2.67 6.59 -16.42
C THR A 379 3.10 7.52 -17.55
N ASN A 380 2.19 8.33 -18.11
CA ASN A 380 2.57 9.32 -19.13
C ASN A 380 3.58 10.33 -18.58
N ASP A 381 3.32 10.90 -17.40
CA ASP A 381 4.18 11.88 -16.73
C ASP A 381 5.57 11.30 -16.48
N ALA A 382 5.65 10.05 -15.98
CA ALA A 382 6.92 9.38 -15.72
C ALA A 382 7.71 9.08 -17.00
N LEU A 383 7.03 8.62 -18.06
CA LEU A 383 7.69 8.29 -19.33
C LEU A 383 8.27 9.54 -20.02
N ILE A 384 7.50 10.64 -20.10
CA ILE A 384 8.02 11.90 -20.65
C ILE A 384 9.07 12.51 -19.74
N GLY A 385 8.88 12.42 -18.42
CA GLY A 385 9.83 12.85 -17.41
C GLY A 385 11.18 12.18 -17.61
N ALA A 386 11.23 10.85 -17.77
CA ALA A 386 12.49 10.12 -17.95
C ALA A 386 13.27 10.57 -19.20
N VAL A 387 12.59 10.87 -20.31
CA VAL A 387 13.23 11.44 -21.52
C VAL A 387 13.77 12.83 -21.26
N LYS A 388 12.95 13.74 -20.71
CA LYS A 388 13.32 15.15 -20.52
C LYS A 388 14.34 15.37 -19.41
N ARG A 389 14.31 14.57 -18.34
CA ARG A 389 15.33 14.59 -17.29
C ARG A 389 16.68 14.09 -17.79
N ARG A 390 16.70 13.14 -18.73
CA ARG A 390 17.95 12.73 -19.40
C ARG A 390 18.53 13.88 -20.21
N GLU A 391 17.73 14.51 -21.08
CA GLU A 391 18.15 15.66 -21.89
C GLU A 391 18.69 16.81 -21.01
N GLU A 392 17.97 17.14 -19.93
CA GLU A 392 18.36 18.17 -18.96
C GLU A 392 19.71 17.84 -18.28
N ALA A 393 19.86 16.62 -17.74
CA ALA A 393 21.08 16.20 -17.07
C ALA A 393 22.31 16.23 -18.00
N GLU A 394 22.14 15.82 -19.27
CA GLU A 394 23.21 15.89 -20.27
C GLU A 394 23.60 17.33 -20.61
N ALA A 395 22.63 18.23 -20.74
CA ALA A 395 22.90 19.65 -20.98
C ALA A 395 23.62 20.32 -19.80
N GLN A 396 23.17 20.06 -18.55
CA GLN A 396 23.82 20.60 -17.36
C GLN A 396 25.23 20.04 -17.16
N ALA A 397 25.47 18.76 -17.47
CA ALA A 397 26.81 18.19 -17.45
C ALA A 397 27.75 18.86 -18.46
N LYS A 398 27.27 19.11 -19.69
CA LYS A 398 28.04 19.86 -20.71
C LYS A 398 28.32 21.30 -20.27
N ARG A 399 27.35 21.98 -19.63
CA ARG A 399 27.55 23.33 -19.07
C ARG A 399 28.63 23.33 -17.99
N ALA A 400 28.59 22.39 -17.06
CA ALA A 400 29.60 22.28 -16.00
C ALA A 400 31.01 22.04 -16.58
N MET A 401 31.15 21.17 -17.59
CA MET A 401 32.43 20.95 -18.28
C MET A 401 32.94 22.23 -18.99
N ALA A 402 32.06 22.97 -19.67
CA ALA A 402 32.44 24.21 -20.35
C ALA A 402 32.88 25.30 -19.35
N LEU A 403 32.15 25.46 -18.25
CA LEU A 403 32.51 26.40 -17.18
C LEU A 403 33.78 25.99 -16.44
N LYS A 404 34.07 24.69 -16.36
CA LYS A 404 35.32 24.19 -15.77
C LYS A 404 36.52 24.63 -16.58
N GLU A 405 36.42 24.54 -17.90
CA GLU A 405 37.46 25.04 -18.80
C GLU A 405 37.54 26.57 -18.78
N TYR A 406 36.41 27.28 -18.72
CA TYR A 406 36.39 28.73 -18.59
C TYR A 406 37.10 29.20 -17.32
N ALA A 407 36.78 28.63 -16.16
CA ALA A 407 37.44 28.95 -14.89
C ALA A 407 38.95 28.66 -14.94
N ARG A 408 39.36 27.54 -15.56
CA ARG A 408 40.78 27.19 -15.75
C ARG A 408 41.51 28.24 -16.59
N LEU A 409 40.91 28.68 -17.69
CA LEU A 409 41.50 29.68 -18.60
C LEU A 409 41.54 31.08 -17.97
N SER A 410 40.48 31.50 -17.26
CA SER A 410 40.46 32.78 -16.56
C SER A 410 41.51 32.83 -15.45
N ARG A 411 41.68 31.74 -14.70
CA ARG A 411 42.77 31.63 -13.70
C ARG A 411 44.15 31.71 -14.35
N LEU A 412 44.36 31.02 -15.48
CA LEU A 412 45.63 31.11 -16.23
C LEU A 412 45.91 32.54 -16.72
N LYS A 413 44.90 33.28 -17.21
CA LYS A 413 45.08 34.68 -17.60
C LYS A 413 45.44 35.57 -16.42
N PHE A 414 44.77 35.40 -15.28
CA PHE A 414 45.06 36.16 -14.06
C PHE A 414 46.46 35.89 -13.52
N ASP A 415 46.85 34.61 -13.43
CA ASP A 415 48.18 34.21 -12.93
C ASP A 415 49.32 34.78 -13.80
N ASN A 416 49.06 35.00 -15.10
CA ASN A 416 50.00 35.64 -16.03
C ASN A 416 49.80 37.16 -16.18
N GLY A 417 48.91 37.79 -15.40
CA GLY A 417 48.69 39.25 -15.38
C GLY A 417 47.89 39.83 -16.55
N TYR A 418 47.21 38.99 -17.34
CA TYR A 418 46.41 39.41 -18.51
C TYR A 418 44.93 39.69 -18.20
N ALA A 419 44.49 39.46 -16.97
CA ALA A 419 43.11 39.66 -16.54
C ALA A 419 43.05 40.08 -15.06
N ASP A 420 41.98 40.78 -14.70
CA ASP A 420 41.66 41.12 -13.32
C ASP A 420 41.03 39.91 -12.60
N TYR A 421 41.17 39.84 -11.28
CA TYR A 421 40.69 38.73 -10.46
C TYR A 421 39.18 38.57 -10.51
N ILE A 422 38.43 39.64 -10.79
CA ILE A 422 36.97 39.58 -10.92
C ILE A 422 36.52 38.59 -12.01
N GLU A 423 37.32 38.38 -13.07
CA GLU A 423 37.05 37.38 -14.12
C GLU A 423 37.18 35.95 -13.57
N VAL A 424 38.19 35.70 -12.73
CA VAL A 424 38.38 34.42 -12.03
C VAL A 424 37.23 34.17 -11.06
N LEU A 425 36.86 35.19 -10.30
CA LEU A 425 35.78 35.08 -9.32
C LEU A 425 34.43 34.78 -9.98
N TYR A 426 34.13 35.47 -11.08
CA TYR A 426 32.92 35.25 -11.85
C TYR A 426 32.86 33.83 -12.42
N SER A 427 33.94 33.40 -13.08
CA SER A 427 34.02 32.06 -13.68
C SER A 427 33.96 30.93 -12.65
N GLU A 428 34.60 31.08 -11.49
CA GLU A 428 34.56 30.10 -10.40
C GLU A 428 33.18 30.04 -9.72
N ASN A 429 32.49 31.18 -9.57
CA ASN A 429 31.13 31.21 -9.02
C ASN A 429 30.12 30.53 -9.96
N GLU A 430 30.21 30.81 -11.26
CA GLU A 430 29.39 30.13 -12.28
C GLU A 430 29.66 28.63 -12.31
N LEU A 431 30.94 28.22 -12.27
CA LEU A 431 31.31 26.80 -12.21
C LEU A 431 30.72 26.13 -10.97
N PHE A 432 30.90 26.73 -9.78
CA PHE A 432 30.38 26.20 -8.52
C PHE A 432 28.87 25.94 -8.59
N ASN A 433 28.10 26.94 -9.05
CA ASN A 433 26.65 26.80 -9.21
C ASN A 433 26.27 25.75 -10.26
N ALA A 434 27.02 25.66 -11.36
CA ALA A 434 26.79 24.68 -12.41
C ALA A 434 27.10 23.24 -11.97
N GLU A 435 28.16 23.01 -11.19
CA GLU A 435 28.49 21.69 -10.64
C GLU A 435 27.41 21.20 -9.68
N LEU A 436 26.95 22.06 -8.76
CA LEU A 436 25.83 21.73 -7.87
C LEU A 436 24.54 21.42 -8.65
N THR A 437 24.25 22.21 -9.69
CA THR A 437 23.07 21.99 -10.54
C THR A 437 23.18 20.68 -11.33
N ALA A 438 24.36 20.36 -11.88
CA ALA A 438 24.58 19.13 -12.61
C ALA A 438 24.36 17.88 -11.73
N VAL A 439 24.81 17.92 -10.46
CA VAL A 439 24.56 16.83 -9.49
C VAL A 439 23.06 16.69 -9.21
N ARG A 440 22.34 17.80 -8.99
CA ARG A 440 20.90 17.78 -8.74
C ARG A 440 20.10 17.26 -9.95
N SER A 441 20.43 17.70 -11.17
CA SER A 441 19.77 17.21 -12.39
C SER A 441 20.09 15.73 -12.65
N LYS A 442 21.30 15.25 -12.31
CA LYS A 442 21.63 13.82 -12.37
C LYS A 442 20.80 13.00 -11.37
N ALA A 443 20.70 13.46 -10.12
CA ALA A 443 19.85 12.83 -9.12
C ALA A 443 18.38 12.80 -9.56
N ALA A 444 17.87 13.91 -10.11
CA ALA A 444 16.52 14.00 -10.64
C ALA A 444 16.27 13.00 -11.78
N ARG A 445 17.24 12.78 -12.68
CA ARG A 445 17.16 11.74 -13.71
C ARG A 445 17.01 10.35 -13.10
N TYR A 446 17.81 10.00 -12.10
CA TYR A 446 17.75 8.67 -11.48
C TYR A 446 16.46 8.46 -10.68
N THR A 447 16.02 9.47 -9.92
CA THR A 447 14.72 9.43 -9.25
C THR A 447 13.56 9.29 -10.23
N GLU A 448 13.66 9.91 -11.41
CA GLU A 448 12.62 9.77 -12.43
C GLU A 448 12.55 8.36 -13.01
N LEU A 449 13.68 7.68 -13.15
CA LEU A 449 13.68 6.25 -13.52
C LEU A 449 12.99 5.40 -12.45
N VAL A 450 13.20 5.71 -11.16
CA VAL A 450 12.44 5.07 -10.06
C VAL A 450 10.93 5.32 -10.22
N ASN A 451 10.52 6.53 -10.60
CA ASN A 451 9.11 6.86 -10.85
C ASN A 451 8.51 6.06 -12.01
N VAL A 452 9.27 5.81 -13.08
CA VAL A 452 8.84 4.94 -14.18
C VAL A 452 8.57 3.52 -13.68
N TYR A 453 9.47 2.94 -12.88
CA TYR A 453 9.25 1.61 -12.30
C TYR A 453 8.08 1.55 -11.32
N LYS A 454 7.85 2.65 -10.58
CA LYS A 454 6.69 2.81 -9.70
C LYS A 454 5.38 2.83 -10.50
N ALA A 455 5.31 3.66 -11.55
CA ALA A 455 4.09 3.87 -12.32
C ALA A 455 3.70 2.66 -13.18
N THR A 456 4.68 1.86 -13.61
CA THR A 456 4.46 0.71 -14.50
C THR A 456 4.09 -0.58 -13.75
N GLY A 457 4.33 -0.66 -12.44
CA GLY A 457 3.80 -1.72 -11.58
C GLY A 457 4.16 -3.16 -12.00
N GLY A 458 5.33 -3.37 -12.61
CA GLY A 458 5.72 -4.64 -13.23
C GLY A 458 5.94 -5.84 -12.30
N GLY A 459 6.21 -7.00 -12.89
CA GLY A 459 6.38 -8.31 -12.20
C GLY A 459 7.54 -8.41 -11.20
N TRP A 460 8.33 -7.35 -11.02
CA TRP A 460 9.35 -7.27 -9.97
C TRP A 460 8.73 -7.30 -8.56
N ILE A 461 7.47 -6.88 -8.42
CA ILE A 461 6.74 -6.90 -7.14
C ILE A 461 6.58 -8.34 -6.64
N ASP A 462 6.37 -9.31 -7.53
CA ASP A 462 6.24 -10.72 -7.15
C ASP A 462 7.55 -11.26 -6.56
N GLU A 463 8.70 -10.76 -7.00
CA GLU A 463 10.02 -11.11 -6.47
C GLU A 463 10.29 -10.40 -5.13
N ALA A 464 9.97 -9.11 -5.04
CA ALA A 464 10.05 -8.36 -3.78
C ALA A 464 9.14 -8.97 -2.69
N GLU A 465 7.97 -9.47 -3.08
CA GLU A 465 7.03 -10.14 -2.19
C GLU A 465 7.59 -11.43 -1.57
N LYS A 466 8.51 -12.14 -2.25
CA LYS A 466 9.13 -13.36 -1.71
C LYS A 466 10.01 -13.06 -0.49
N LEU A 467 10.64 -11.89 -0.48
CA LEU A 467 11.49 -11.41 0.62
C LEU A 467 10.68 -10.76 1.74
N ALA A 468 9.54 -10.16 1.42
CA ALA A 468 8.70 -9.47 2.38
C ALA A 468 8.01 -10.43 3.38
N PRO A 469 7.76 -9.99 4.64
CA PRO A 469 6.95 -10.71 5.61
C PRO A 469 5.62 -11.17 5.01
N LYS A 470 5.34 -12.47 5.12
CA LYS A 470 4.10 -13.09 4.63
C LYS A 470 3.02 -13.04 5.70
N PRO A 471 1.74 -12.89 5.32
CA PRO A 471 0.63 -13.08 6.24
C PRO A 471 0.69 -14.47 6.88
N ARG A 472 0.40 -14.57 8.18
CA ARG A 472 0.57 -15.81 8.95
C ARG A 472 -0.50 -16.85 8.62
N PHE A 473 -1.70 -16.42 8.28
CA PHE A 473 -2.85 -17.29 8.09
C PHE A 473 -3.18 -17.54 6.61
N MET A 474 -2.32 -17.09 5.70
CA MET A 474 -2.48 -17.35 4.28
C MET A 474 -2.12 -18.81 3.99
N THR A 475 -3.12 -19.69 3.89
CA THR A 475 -2.92 -21.02 3.33
C THR A 475 -2.65 -20.86 1.84
N VAL A 476 -1.40 -21.07 1.41
CA VAL A 476 -1.01 -21.01 -0.01
C VAL A 476 -1.82 -22.03 -0.80
N LYS A 477 -2.90 -21.57 -1.44
CA LYS A 477 -3.45 -22.17 -2.65
C LYS A 477 -3.88 -21.04 -3.58
N PRO A 478 -3.08 -20.72 -4.62
CA PRO A 478 -3.58 -19.88 -5.70
C PRO A 478 -4.83 -20.56 -6.29
N VAL A 479 -5.90 -19.79 -6.50
CA VAL A 479 -7.07 -20.26 -7.25
C VAL A 479 -6.69 -20.26 -8.72
N ARG A 480 -7.02 -21.37 -9.40
CA ARG A 480 -6.83 -21.62 -10.84
C ARG A 480 -7.14 -20.39 -11.70
N GLU A 481 -6.25 -20.12 -12.65
CA GLU A 481 -6.39 -19.23 -13.80
C GLU A 481 -7.52 -19.62 -14.80
N ASP A 482 -8.41 -20.54 -14.45
CA ASP A 482 -9.42 -21.09 -15.36
C ASP A 482 -10.72 -20.26 -15.33
N SER A 483 -10.67 -18.96 -15.67
CA SER A 483 -11.87 -18.21 -16.08
C SER A 483 -11.57 -16.89 -16.80
N LEU A 484 -10.55 -16.84 -17.65
CA LEU A 484 -10.58 -15.90 -18.77
C LEU A 484 -11.28 -16.60 -19.93
N PRO A 485 -12.40 -16.07 -20.47
CA PRO A 485 -12.90 -16.55 -21.75
C PRO A 485 -11.83 -16.27 -22.80
N GLU A 486 -11.36 -17.31 -23.49
CA GLU A 486 -10.71 -17.14 -24.78
C GLU A 486 -11.77 -16.58 -25.74
N ASP A 487 -11.70 -15.28 -26.03
CA ASP A 487 -12.46 -14.71 -27.13
C ASP A 487 -11.91 -15.28 -28.45
N LYS A 488 -12.83 -15.91 -29.19
CA LYS A 488 -12.68 -16.30 -30.59
C LYS A 488 -12.90 -15.14 -31.54
#